data_AF-A0A399SR97-F1
#
_entry.id   AF-A0A399SR97-F1
#
_cell.length_a   1.000
_cell.length_b   1.000
_cell.length_c   1.000
_cell.angle_alpha   90.00
_cell.angle_beta   90.00
_cell.angle_gamma   90.00
#
_symmetry.space_group_name_H-M   'P 1'
#
loop_
_entity.id
_entity.type
_entity.pdbx_description
1 polymer ?
#
loop_
_entity_poly.entity_id
_entity_poly.type
_entity_poly.pdbx_seq_one_letter_code
_entity_poly.pdbx_strand_id
1 'polypeptide(L)'
;MKKLILIVFSGALFLTSCKKDDFTYDYPDVDKLLMSVTRIDGDTEYSTNFKYDNQNRLVEIQTIFPEDLVFSDSFYYNNEGQLFKKVSGDYVTTYSYHSTGLLIEQNVHYKSPDSNNEWNAKTEYRYKNGKISKGIEYSTEGEILHYISYKYDARGNTLEKLVRPADGSDINLIEIKFRYDTKNNPHAVSGLSMLNGYSYMQSADIKQVNNPVYSSYSNLVMSSLPPEYKISYEYNAEGLPVKAVMNNVRFSGQEPVNVVFEYRDME
;
A
#
# COMPACT_ATOMS: atom_id res chain seq x y z
N MET A 1 29.64 14.11 -68.87
CA MET A 1 29.31 14.91 -67.66
C MET A 1 28.16 14.24 -66.92
N LYS A 2 28.31 14.14 -65.59
CA LYS A 2 27.37 13.67 -64.54
C LYS A 2 27.04 12.16 -64.50
N LYS A 3 27.70 11.50 -63.54
CA LYS A 3 27.33 10.19 -62.96
C LYS A 3 26.04 10.38 -62.14
N LEU A 4 25.05 9.52 -62.32
CA LEU A 4 23.89 9.42 -61.43
C LEU A 4 24.06 8.14 -60.61
N ILE A 5 24.41 8.28 -59.33
CA ILE A 5 24.44 7.18 -58.37
C ILE A 5 23.03 7.10 -57.77
N LEU A 6 22.33 6.01 -58.06
CA LEU A 6 21.03 5.69 -57.47
C LEU A 6 21.29 5.01 -56.11
N ILE A 7 21.18 5.76 -55.01
CA ILE A 7 21.23 5.19 -53.66
C ILE A 7 19.82 4.72 -53.31
N VAL A 8 19.60 3.41 -53.36
CA VAL A 8 18.39 2.78 -52.82
C VAL A 8 18.54 2.72 -51.30
N PHE A 9 18.04 3.74 -50.60
CA PHE A 9 17.85 3.72 -49.15
C PHE A 9 16.65 2.82 -48.86
N SER A 10 16.90 1.51 -48.69
CA SER A 10 15.92 0.61 -48.09
C SER A 10 15.86 0.94 -46.61
N GLY A 11 14.92 1.80 -46.25
CA GLY A 11 14.62 2.15 -44.86
C GLY A 11 14.25 0.89 -44.09
N ALA A 12 15.15 0.45 -43.22
CA ALA A 12 14.81 -0.43 -42.12
C ALA A 12 13.87 0.36 -41.20
N LEU A 13 12.57 0.18 -41.44
CA LEU A 13 11.53 0.50 -40.47
C LEU A 13 11.82 -0.37 -39.23
N PHE A 14 12.52 0.22 -38.26
CA PHE A 14 12.48 -0.24 -36.89
C PHE A 14 11.04 -0.05 -36.42
N LEU A 15 10.22 -1.07 -36.68
CA LEU A 15 9.04 -1.34 -35.87
C LEU A 15 9.58 -1.65 -34.48
N THR A 16 9.82 -0.60 -33.70
CA THR A 16 9.79 -0.73 -32.25
C THR A 16 8.36 -1.15 -31.96
N SER A 17 8.14 -2.47 -31.91
CA SER A 17 7.04 -3.05 -31.19
C SER A 17 7.04 -2.32 -29.86
N CYS A 18 6.05 -1.45 -29.66
CA CYS A 18 5.64 -1.10 -28.31
C CYS A 18 5.36 -2.46 -27.68
N LYS A 19 6.32 -2.97 -26.90
CA LYS A 19 6.00 -3.97 -25.90
C LYS A 19 4.87 -3.33 -25.13
N LYS A 20 3.69 -3.91 -25.28
CA LYS A 20 2.59 -3.65 -24.38
C LYS A 20 3.21 -3.92 -23.01
N ASP A 21 3.30 -2.87 -22.18
CA ASP A 21 3.78 -2.99 -20.82
C ASP A 21 2.72 -3.79 -20.06
N ASP A 22 2.71 -5.11 -20.30
CA ASP A 22 1.88 -6.10 -19.63
C ASP A 22 2.50 -6.35 -18.26
N PHE A 23 2.51 -5.31 -17.42
CA PHE A 23 2.74 -5.48 -16.00
C PHE A 23 1.41 -5.85 -15.37
N THR A 24 1.23 -7.15 -15.15
CA THR A 24 0.34 -7.65 -14.10
C THR A 24 1.04 -7.44 -12.77
N TYR A 25 0.30 -7.00 -11.76
CA TYR A 25 0.80 -7.08 -10.39
C TYR A 25 0.78 -8.56 -10.01
N ASP A 26 1.92 -9.23 -10.22
CA ASP A 26 2.12 -10.59 -9.76
C ASP A 26 2.39 -10.51 -8.26
N TYR A 27 1.31 -10.55 -7.49
CA TYR A 27 1.40 -10.79 -6.07
C TYR A 27 2.06 -12.16 -5.85
N PRO A 28 2.94 -12.29 -4.83
CA PRO A 28 3.59 -13.56 -4.60
C PRO A 28 2.53 -14.63 -4.31
N ASP A 29 2.65 -15.78 -4.94
CA ASP A 29 1.93 -16.95 -4.47
C ASP A 29 2.40 -17.26 -3.04
N VAL A 30 1.45 -17.52 -2.14
CA VAL A 30 1.73 -17.89 -0.77
C VAL A 30 1.10 -19.24 -0.50
N ASP A 31 1.83 -20.11 0.19
CA ASP A 31 1.30 -21.40 0.64
C ASP A 31 0.61 -21.30 2.01
N LYS A 32 0.80 -20.16 2.69
CA LYS A 32 0.25 -19.89 4.02
C LYS A 32 -0.39 -18.50 4.10
N LEU A 33 -1.45 -18.41 4.87
CA LEU A 33 -2.14 -17.16 5.19
C LEU A 33 -1.74 -16.70 6.58
N LEU A 34 -1.44 -15.41 6.72
CA LEU A 34 -1.20 -14.79 8.01
C LEU A 34 -2.50 -14.79 8.81
N MET A 35 -2.51 -15.40 9.99
CA MET A 35 -3.66 -15.48 10.88
C MET A 35 -3.70 -14.34 11.88
N SER A 36 -2.56 -14.06 12.51
CA SER A 36 -2.47 -13.07 13.56
C SER A 36 -1.10 -12.40 13.55
N VAL A 37 -1.08 -11.17 14.06
CA VAL A 37 0.12 -10.46 14.45
C VAL A 37 -0.05 -9.94 15.87
N THR A 38 0.88 -10.29 16.75
CA THR A 38 0.94 -9.76 18.11
C THR A 38 2.07 -8.75 18.22
N ARG A 39 1.73 -7.51 18.56
CA ARG A 39 2.66 -6.40 18.81
C ARG A 39 2.78 -6.18 20.32
N ILE A 40 4.01 -6.17 20.82
CA ILE A 40 4.34 -5.97 22.23
C ILE A 40 5.17 -4.70 22.36
N ASP A 41 4.66 -3.72 23.12
CA ASP A 41 5.27 -2.42 23.38
C ASP A 41 5.42 -2.25 24.91
N GLY A 42 6.63 -2.52 25.43
CA GLY A 42 6.84 -2.70 26.87
C GLY A 42 5.97 -3.84 27.41
N ASP A 43 5.14 -3.54 28.41
CA ASP A 43 4.19 -4.50 29.01
C ASP A 43 2.82 -4.53 28.30
N THR A 44 2.66 -3.79 27.20
CA THR A 44 1.38 -3.65 26.49
C THR A 44 1.34 -4.53 25.24
N GLU A 45 0.31 -5.35 25.12
CA GLU A 45 0.09 -6.23 23.98
C GLU A 45 -1.09 -5.76 23.12
N TYR A 46 -0.91 -5.79 21.80
CA TYR A 46 -1.94 -5.54 20.80
C TYR A 46 -1.97 -6.74 19.85
N SER A 47 -3.15 -7.26 19.55
CA SER A 47 -3.31 -8.37 18.60
C SER A 47 -4.07 -7.92 17.37
N THR A 48 -3.62 -8.33 16.19
CA THR A 48 -4.32 -8.11 14.92
C THR A 48 -4.64 -9.46 14.30
N ASN A 49 -5.92 -9.76 14.12
CA ASN A 49 -6.39 -10.99 13.50
C ASN A 49 -6.85 -10.75 12.06
N PHE A 50 -6.57 -11.71 11.19
CA PHE A 50 -6.88 -11.66 9.77
C PHE A 50 -7.83 -12.81 9.42
N LYS A 51 -8.95 -12.50 8.77
CA LYS A 51 -9.92 -13.51 8.32
C LYS A 51 -10.04 -13.50 6.81
N TYR A 52 -10.23 -14.69 6.25
CA TYR A 52 -10.26 -14.92 4.81
C TYR A 52 -11.54 -15.65 4.42
N ASP A 53 -12.00 -15.41 3.19
CA ASP A 53 -13.09 -16.18 2.58
C ASP A 53 -12.60 -17.55 2.06
N ASN A 54 -13.51 -18.30 1.45
CA ASN A 54 -13.24 -19.60 0.84
C ASN A 54 -12.45 -19.53 -0.49
N GLN A 55 -12.13 -18.33 -0.98
CA GLN A 55 -11.13 -18.11 -2.04
C GLN A 55 -9.80 -17.61 -1.46
N ASN A 56 -9.60 -17.69 -0.14
CA ASN A 56 -8.41 -17.23 0.57
C ASN A 56 -8.15 -15.71 0.41
N ARG A 57 -9.19 -14.91 0.15
CA ARG A 57 -9.10 -13.44 0.09
C ARG A 57 -9.38 -12.85 1.46
N LEU A 58 -8.63 -11.82 1.86
CA LEU A 58 -8.77 -11.14 3.15
C LEU A 58 -10.11 -10.41 3.24
N VAL A 59 -11.02 -10.84 4.11
CA VAL A 59 -12.34 -10.23 4.28
C VAL A 59 -12.48 -9.40 5.56
N GLU A 60 -11.63 -9.62 6.56
CA GLU A 60 -11.66 -8.85 7.80
C GLU A 60 -10.26 -8.72 8.42
N ILE A 61 -9.97 -7.54 8.96
CA ILE A 61 -8.91 -7.32 9.94
C ILE A 61 -9.57 -6.88 11.25
N GLN A 62 -9.22 -7.52 12.36
CA GLN A 62 -9.65 -7.11 13.70
C GLN A 62 -8.42 -6.76 14.53
N THR A 63 -8.32 -5.51 14.99
CA THR A 63 -7.27 -5.10 15.92
C THR A 63 -7.84 -5.00 17.32
N ILE A 64 -7.26 -5.76 18.23
CA ILE A 64 -7.60 -5.86 19.64
C ILE A 64 -6.55 -5.08 20.43
N PHE A 65 -7.01 -4.05 21.13
CA PHE A 65 -6.22 -3.24 22.03
C PHE A 65 -6.32 -3.77 23.47
N PRO A 66 -5.46 -3.28 24.39
CA PRO A 66 -5.69 -3.43 25.81
C PRO A 66 -7.13 -3.03 26.19
N GLU A 67 -7.69 -3.69 27.20
CA GLU A 67 -9.09 -3.50 27.65
C GLU A 67 -10.17 -3.96 26.65
N ASP A 68 -9.80 -4.89 25.75
CA ASP A 68 -10.71 -5.54 24.78
C ASP A 68 -11.40 -4.58 23.81
N LEU A 69 -10.83 -3.38 23.59
CA LEU A 69 -11.30 -2.47 22.55
C LEU A 69 -10.94 -3.05 21.17
N VAL A 70 -11.96 -3.30 20.34
CA VAL A 70 -11.80 -3.91 19.02
C VAL A 70 -12.14 -2.91 17.92
N PHE A 71 -11.23 -2.74 16.98
CA PHE A 71 -11.49 -2.06 15.71
C PHE A 71 -11.48 -3.08 14.59
N SER A 72 -12.43 -2.97 13.66
CA SER A 72 -12.51 -3.86 12.50
C SER A 72 -12.52 -3.11 11.18
N ASP A 73 -11.82 -3.69 10.21
CA ASP A 73 -11.90 -3.34 8.80
C ASP A 73 -12.53 -4.51 8.05
N SER A 74 -13.54 -4.24 7.23
CA SER A 74 -14.18 -5.24 6.36
C SER A 74 -13.88 -4.97 4.89
N PHE A 75 -13.64 -6.04 4.13
CA PHE A 75 -13.19 -5.97 2.73
C PHE A 75 -14.15 -6.77 1.83
N TYR A 76 -14.51 -6.18 0.69
CA TYR A 76 -15.50 -6.73 -0.23
C TYR A 76 -14.95 -6.75 -1.65
N TYR A 77 -15.15 -7.89 -2.31
CA TYR A 77 -14.61 -8.18 -3.64
C TYR A 77 -15.71 -8.28 -4.69
N ASN A 78 -15.41 -7.85 -5.91
CA ASN A 78 -16.29 -8.02 -7.07
C ASN A 78 -16.15 -9.44 -7.66
N ASN A 79 -16.88 -9.72 -8.74
CA ASN A 79 -16.88 -11.04 -9.39
C ASN A 79 -15.53 -11.37 -10.04
N GLU A 80 -14.74 -10.35 -10.37
CA GLU A 80 -13.39 -10.44 -10.90
C GLU A 80 -12.33 -10.64 -9.79
N GLY A 81 -12.75 -10.70 -8.52
CA GLY A 81 -11.86 -10.91 -7.38
C GLY A 81 -11.10 -9.67 -6.92
N GLN A 82 -11.49 -8.48 -7.37
CA GLN A 82 -10.87 -7.21 -7.03
C GLN A 82 -11.56 -6.56 -5.84
N LEU A 83 -10.79 -5.98 -4.92
CA LEU A 83 -11.33 -5.24 -3.77
C LEU A 83 -12.08 -4.01 -4.28
N PHE A 84 -13.41 -3.99 -4.24
CA PHE A 84 -14.22 -2.86 -4.70
C PHE A 84 -14.72 -1.98 -3.55
N LYS A 85 -14.70 -2.49 -2.32
CA LYS A 85 -15.13 -1.73 -1.14
C LYS A 85 -14.39 -2.17 0.13
N LYS A 86 -14.04 -1.20 0.96
CA LYS A 86 -13.55 -1.35 2.33
C LYS A 86 -14.45 -0.55 3.27
N VAL A 87 -14.74 -1.09 4.45
CA VAL A 87 -15.44 -0.39 5.53
C VAL A 87 -14.55 -0.37 6.77
N SER A 88 -14.35 0.81 7.35
CA SER A 88 -13.48 1.09 8.50
C SER A 88 -14.21 1.99 9.48
N GLY A 89 -14.99 1.42 10.41
CA GLY A 89 -15.94 2.18 11.23
C GLY A 89 -16.92 2.97 10.35
N ASP A 90 -16.97 4.29 10.54
CA ASP A 90 -17.83 5.21 9.79
C ASP A 90 -17.30 5.60 8.39
N TYR A 91 -16.12 5.08 8.03
CA TYR A 91 -15.53 5.31 6.72
C TYR A 91 -15.86 4.18 5.75
N VAL A 92 -16.32 4.54 4.56
CA VAL A 92 -16.49 3.62 3.42
C VAL A 92 -15.56 4.05 2.31
N THR A 93 -14.67 3.17 1.89
CA THR A 93 -13.82 3.39 0.72
C THR A 93 -14.27 2.50 -0.43
N THR A 94 -14.53 3.06 -1.61
CA THR A 94 -14.80 2.29 -2.83
C THR A 94 -13.66 2.43 -3.82
N TYR A 95 -13.48 1.39 -4.63
CA TYR A 95 -12.39 1.28 -5.59
C TYR A 95 -12.95 0.93 -6.97
N SER A 96 -12.51 1.67 -7.98
CA SER A 96 -12.88 1.43 -9.38
C SER A 96 -11.65 1.01 -10.18
N TYR A 97 -11.84 0.05 -11.08
CA TYR A 97 -10.76 -0.54 -11.88
C TYR A 97 -11.02 -0.34 -13.37
N HIS A 98 -9.95 -0.15 -14.13
CA HIS A 98 -9.97 -0.29 -15.58
C HIS A 98 -10.23 -1.76 -15.96
N SER A 99 -10.68 -2.02 -17.18
CA SER A 99 -10.92 -3.37 -17.72
C SER A 99 -9.68 -4.29 -17.70
N THR A 100 -8.49 -3.71 -17.63
CA THR A 100 -7.21 -4.43 -17.49
C THR A 100 -6.83 -4.72 -16.03
N GLY A 101 -7.69 -4.39 -15.08
CA GLY A 101 -7.50 -4.63 -13.65
C GLY A 101 -6.68 -3.60 -12.89
N LEU A 102 -6.33 -2.47 -13.51
CA LEU A 102 -5.61 -1.38 -12.85
C LEU A 102 -6.56 -0.50 -12.04
N LEU A 103 -6.22 -0.20 -10.78
CA LEU A 103 -6.97 0.72 -9.92
C LEU A 103 -6.94 2.13 -10.51
N ILE A 104 -8.08 2.67 -10.94
CA ILE A 104 -8.14 4.01 -11.57
C ILE A 104 -8.71 5.07 -10.63
N GLU A 105 -9.48 4.67 -9.63
CA GLU A 105 -10.14 5.61 -8.72
C GLU A 105 -10.34 4.98 -7.34
N GLN A 106 -10.21 5.80 -6.31
CA GLN A 106 -10.63 5.52 -4.94
C GLN A 106 -11.53 6.65 -4.47
N ASN A 107 -12.67 6.33 -3.87
CA ASN A 107 -13.52 7.30 -3.18
C ASN A 107 -13.60 6.96 -1.71
N VAL A 108 -13.28 7.91 -0.84
CA VAL A 108 -13.43 7.77 0.61
C VAL A 108 -14.63 8.60 1.03
N HIS A 109 -15.58 7.97 1.69
CA HIS A 109 -16.77 8.58 2.27
C HIS A 109 -16.72 8.43 3.78
N TYR A 110 -17.00 9.51 4.49
CA TYR A 110 -17.20 9.54 5.93
C TYR A 110 -18.56 10.16 6.23
N LYS A 111 -19.30 9.52 7.14
CA LYS A 111 -20.54 10.07 7.67
C LYS A 111 -20.54 9.97 9.19
N SER A 112 -20.60 11.12 9.85
CA SER A 112 -20.63 11.17 11.31
C SER A 112 -21.92 10.52 11.85
N PRO A 113 -21.86 9.68 12.89
CA PRO A 113 -23.05 9.11 13.52
C PRO A 113 -23.80 10.14 14.38
N ASP A 114 -23.07 11.09 14.98
CA ASP A 114 -23.59 12.05 15.96
C ASP A 114 -23.92 13.42 15.35
N SER A 115 -23.54 13.64 14.09
CA SER A 115 -23.80 14.89 13.38
C SER A 115 -24.19 14.62 11.93
N ASN A 116 -24.83 15.58 11.28
CA ASN A 116 -25.08 15.51 9.83
C ASN A 116 -23.84 15.85 9.00
N ASN A 117 -22.64 15.81 9.59
CA ASN A 117 -21.40 16.07 8.87
C ASN A 117 -21.07 14.87 7.98
N GLU A 118 -20.86 15.17 6.71
CA GLU A 118 -20.50 14.21 5.68
C GLU A 118 -19.30 14.75 4.91
N TRP A 119 -18.34 13.89 4.64
CA TRP A 119 -17.14 14.24 3.90
C TRP A 119 -16.87 13.18 2.85
N ASN A 120 -16.48 13.62 1.66
CA ASN A 120 -16.05 12.73 0.60
C ASN A 120 -14.74 13.25 0.00
N ALA A 121 -13.84 12.35 -0.35
CA ALA A 121 -12.69 12.64 -1.18
C ALA A 121 -12.54 11.60 -2.27
N LYS A 122 -12.23 12.08 -3.48
CA LYS A 122 -11.95 11.22 -4.63
C LYS A 122 -10.46 11.31 -4.96
N THR A 123 -9.82 10.18 -5.21
CA THR A 123 -8.48 10.11 -5.79
C THR A 123 -8.52 9.38 -7.12
N GLU A 124 -7.98 10.01 -8.17
CA GLU A 124 -7.79 9.38 -9.49
C GLU A 124 -6.32 9.01 -9.70
N TYR A 125 -6.07 7.83 -10.29
CA TYR A 125 -4.72 7.31 -10.53
C TYR A 125 -4.36 7.25 -12.01
N ARG A 126 -3.14 7.67 -12.33
CA ARG A 126 -2.56 7.62 -13.68
C ARG A 126 -1.36 6.71 -13.71
N TYR A 127 -1.18 5.98 -14.80
CA TYR A 127 -0.16 4.94 -14.92
C TYR A 127 0.94 5.29 -15.91
N LYS A 128 2.14 4.79 -15.63
CA LYS A 128 3.27 4.74 -16.56
C LYS A 128 4.00 3.42 -16.35
N ASN A 129 4.21 2.66 -17.42
CA ASN A 129 4.86 1.35 -17.39
C ASN A 129 4.23 0.41 -16.34
N GLY A 130 2.90 0.34 -16.29
CA GLY A 130 2.13 -0.50 -15.36
C GLY A 130 2.10 -0.07 -13.90
N LYS A 131 2.83 0.99 -13.51
CA LYS A 131 2.88 1.50 -12.14
C LYS A 131 2.09 2.80 -12.02
N ILE A 132 1.53 3.08 -10.85
CA ILE A 132 0.90 4.37 -10.57
C ILE A 132 2.00 5.43 -10.65
N SER A 133 1.90 6.31 -11.64
CA SER A 133 2.83 7.41 -11.85
C SER A 133 2.41 8.66 -11.11
N LYS A 134 1.10 8.85 -10.90
CA LYS A 134 0.51 10.03 -10.27
C LYS A 134 -0.86 9.70 -9.68
N GLY A 135 -1.15 10.24 -8.51
CA GLY A 135 -2.51 10.36 -7.97
C GLY A 135 -2.94 11.84 -7.98
N ILE A 136 -4.24 12.07 -8.11
CA ILE A 136 -4.85 13.41 -8.02
C ILE A 136 -6.03 13.30 -7.08
N GLU A 137 -6.00 14.03 -5.97
CA GLU A 137 -7.09 14.06 -5.00
C GLU A 137 -7.96 15.30 -5.23
N TYR A 138 -9.28 15.10 -5.16
CA TYR A 138 -10.30 16.08 -5.44
C TYR A 138 -11.19 16.32 -4.23
N SER A 139 -11.67 17.56 -4.10
CA SER A 139 -12.74 17.92 -3.18
C SER A 139 -14.09 17.36 -3.63
N THR A 140 -15.10 17.52 -2.78
CA THR A 140 -16.51 17.20 -3.09
C THR A 140 -17.06 17.99 -4.27
N GLU A 141 -16.55 19.20 -4.49
CA GLU A 141 -16.91 20.10 -5.58
C GLU A 141 -16.10 19.83 -6.86
N GLY A 142 -15.15 18.90 -6.82
CA GLY A 142 -14.31 18.52 -7.95
C GLY A 142 -13.06 19.39 -8.14
N GLU A 143 -12.70 20.22 -7.17
CA GLU A 143 -11.46 20.99 -7.18
C GLU A 143 -10.27 20.07 -6.89
N ILE A 144 -9.12 20.29 -7.54
CA ILE A 144 -7.92 19.52 -7.22
C ILE A 144 -7.36 20.05 -5.88
N LEU A 145 -7.34 19.17 -4.88
CA LEU A 145 -6.75 19.47 -3.58
C LEU A 145 -5.26 19.15 -3.58
N HIS A 146 -4.90 17.93 -3.99
CA HIS A 146 -3.55 17.41 -3.82
C HIS A 146 -3.05 16.63 -5.04
N TYR A 147 -1.74 16.62 -5.21
CA TYR A 147 -1.03 15.73 -6.12
C TYR A 147 -0.24 14.70 -5.34
N ILE A 148 -0.32 13.44 -5.79
CA ILE A 148 0.38 12.32 -5.19
C ILE A 148 1.43 11.81 -6.19
N SER A 149 2.65 11.59 -5.71
CA SER A 149 3.74 11.00 -6.50
C SER A 149 4.31 9.78 -5.80
N TYR A 150 4.84 8.86 -6.60
CA TYR A 150 5.33 7.57 -6.14
C TYR A 150 6.73 7.30 -6.69
N LYS A 151 7.56 6.64 -5.89
CA LYS A 151 8.81 6.03 -6.33
C LYS A 151 8.76 4.53 -6.06
N TYR A 152 9.40 3.76 -6.91
CA TYR A 152 9.42 2.31 -6.82
C TYR A 152 10.82 1.74 -6.97
N ASP A 153 11.05 0.59 -6.37
CA ASP A 153 12.23 -0.22 -6.66
C ASP A 153 12.02 -1.08 -7.93
N ALA A 154 13.04 -1.86 -8.27
CA ALA A 154 13.04 -2.76 -9.42
C ALA A 154 12.01 -3.89 -9.30
N ARG A 155 11.66 -4.32 -8.09
CA ARG A 155 10.64 -5.35 -7.82
C ARG A 155 9.22 -4.78 -7.76
N GLY A 156 9.07 -3.46 -7.83
CA GLY A 156 7.77 -2.80 -7.79
C GLY A 156 7.29 -2.43 -6.39
N ASN A 157 8.13 -2.57 -5.36
CA ASN A 157 7.80 -2.03 -4.05
C ASN A 157 7.78 -0.50 -4.10
N THR A 158 6.82 0.12 -3.42
CA THR A 158 6.74 1.58 -3.26
C THR A 158 7.84 2.05 -2.29
N LEU A 159 8.85 2.74 -2.79
CA LEU A 159 9.90 3.33 -1.95
C LEU A 159 9.44 4.62 -1.27
N GLU A 160 8.58 5.38 -1.93
CA GLU A 160 8.10 6.67 -1.44
C GLU A 160 6.69 6.96 -1.97
N LYS A 161 5.82 7.49 -1.11
CA LYS A 161 4.58 8.18 -1.46
C LYS A 161 4.65 9.59 -0.93
N LEU A 162 4.34 10.56 -1.79
CA LEU A 162 4.44 11.98 -1.44
C LEU A 162 3.21 12.73 -1.90
N VAL A 163 2.52 13.36 -0.94
CA VAL A 163 1.32 14.17 -1.16
C VAL A 163 1.69 15.64 -1.01
N ARG A 164 1.36 16.44 -2.02
CA ARG A 164 1.59 17.89 -2.07
C ARG A 164 0.32 18.65 -2.40
N PRO A 165 0.16 19.88 -1.92
CA PRO A 165 -0.97 20.71 -2.30
C PRO A 165 -0.93 21.08 -3.78
N ALA A 166 -2.11 21.27 -4.36
CA ALA A 166 -2.25 21.66 -5.76
C ALA A 166 -1.96 23.15 -6.01
N ASP A 167 -1.89 23.96 -4.94
CA ASP A 167 -1.59 25.39 -4.97
C ASP A 167 -0.14 25.71 -5.39
N GLY A 168 0.70 24.69 -5.55
CA GLY A 168 2.08 24.80 -5.98
C GLY A 168 3.07 25.15 -4.87
N SER A 169 2.64 25.17 -3.61
CA SER A 169 3.56 25.36 -2.49
C SER A 169 4.54 24.18 -2.37
N ASP A 170 5.79 24.50 -2.04
CA ASP A 170 6.87 23.52 -1.89
C ASP A 170 6.86 22.92 -0.47
N ILE A 171 5.73 22.33 -0.11
CA ILE A 171 5.53 21.64 1.16
C ILE A 171 5.01 20.22 0.90
N ASN A 172 5.46 19.28 1.72
CA ASN A 172 4.93 17.92 1.73
C ASN A 172 3.84 17.84 2.79
N LEU A 173 2.60 17.54 2.38
CA LEU A 173 1.49 17.31 3.31
C LEU A 173 1.63 15.96 3.99
N ILE A 174 1.98 14.93 3.20
CA ILE A 174 2.23 13.58 3.68
C ILE A 174 3.46 13.05 2.94
N GLU A 175 4.40 12.47 3.69
CA GLU A 175 5.52 11.72 3.14
C GLU A 175 5.60 10.35 3.82
N ILE A 176 5.64 9.30 3.00
CA ILE A 176 5.82 7.92 3.46
C ILE A 176 7.02 7.35 2.73
N LYS A 177 7.96 6.74 3.46
CA LYS A 177 9.16 6.13 2.87
C LYS A 177 9.35 4.72 3.39
N PHE A 178 9.86 3.86 2.52
CA PHE A 178 10.18 2.48 2.83
C PHE A 178 11.55 2.06 2.30
N ARG A 179 12.13 1.06 2.97
CA ARG A 179 13.15 0.19 2.37
C ARG A 179 12.78 -1.24 2.67
N TYR A 180 13.17 -2.14 1.80
CA TYR A 180 12.74 -3.54 1.83
C TYR A 180 13.93 -4.48 1.91
N ASP A 181 13.68 -5.67 2.45
CA ASP A 181 14.56 -6.81 2.20
C ASP A 181 14.14 -7.56 0.91
N THR A 182 14.59 -8.80 0.78
CA THR A 182 14.32 -9.64 -0.39
C THR A 182 13.20 -10.67 -0.17
N LYS A 183 12.68 -10.79 1.06
CA LYS A 183 11.67 -11.79 1.44
C LYS A 183 10.28 -11.25 1.19
N ASN A 184 9.35 -12.13 0.83
CA ASN A 184 8.00 -11.72 0.49
C ASN A 184 7.26 -11.21 1.72
N ASN A 185 6.48 -10.16 1.53
CA ASN A 185 5.58 -9.64 2.55
C ASN A 185 4.35 -10.54 2.64
N PRO A 186 4.01 -11.09 3.83
CA PRO A 186 2.84 -11.94 3.99
C PRO A 186 1.52 -11.21 3.70
N HIS A 187 1.50 -9.87 3.75
CA HIS A 187 0.32 -9.08 3.38
C HIS A 187 0.18 -8.81 1.89
N ALA A 188 1.23 -9.03 1.08
CA ALA A 188 1.22 -8.69 -0.33
C ALA A 188 0.02 -9.31 -1.04
N VAL A 189 -0.36 -10.54 -0.69
CA VAL A 189 -1.46 -11.30 -1.30
C VAL A 189 -2.83 -10.68 -1.13
N SER A 190 -3.03 -9.86 -0.10
CA SER A 190 -4.28 -9.11 0.09
C SER A 190 -4.45 -7.97 -0.93
N GLY A 191 -3.36 -7.62 -1.63
CA GLY A 191 -3.29 -6.44 -2.48
C GLY A 191 -3.17 -5.12 -1.74
N LEU A 192 -3.19 -5.16 -0.41
CA LEU A 192 -3.14 -4.02 0.50
C LEU A 192 -1.76 -3.91 1.17
N SER A 193 -1.27 -2.68 1.28
CA SER A 193 -0.10 -2.35 2.08
C SER A 193 -0.50 -2.06 3.53
N MET A 194 0.33 -2.49 4.48
CA MET A 194 0.25 -2.06 5.88
C MET A 194 1.35 -1.02 6.14
N LEU A 195 0.93 0.23 6.35
CA LEU A 195 1.82 1.39 6.24
C LEU A 195 2.90 1.49 7.32
N ASN A 196 2.67 0.96 8.53
CA ASN A 196 3.56 1.16 9.68
C ASN A 196 3.94 -0.15 10.37
N GLY A 197 4.35 -1.14 9.59
CA GLY A 197 4.71 -2.44 10.12
C GLY A 197 3.44 -3.20 10.47
N TYR A 198 2.62 -2.76 11.44
CA TYR A 198 1.47 -3.51 11.96
C TYR A 198 0.40 -2.55 12.53
N SER A 199 0.16 -1.40 11.89
CA SER A 199 -0.82 -0.39 12.33
C SER A 199 -2.01 -0.26 11.38
N TYR A 200 -3.10 0.32 11.90
CA TYR A 200 -4.47 0.51 11.38
C TYR A 200 -4.66 1.05 9.95
N MET A 201 -3.59 1.40 9.25
CA MET A 201 -3.71 2.08 7.96
C MET A 201 -3.35 1.13 6.83
N GLN A 202 -4.39 0.69 6.12
CA GLN A 202 -4.26 -0.06 4.87
C GLN A 202 -4.39 0.86 3.67
N SER A 203 -3.55 0.64 2.66
CA SER A 203 -3.54 1.42 1.42
C SER A 203 -3.53 0.49 0.22
N ALA A 204 -4.40 0.76 -0.76
CA ALA A 204 -4.48 0.01 -2.01
C ALA A 204 -3.48 0.53 -3.08
N ASP A 205 -3.06 1.79 -2.95
CA ASP A 205 -2.17 2.49 -3.88
C ASP A 205 -0.68 2.32 -3.54
N ILE A 206 -0.36 1.78 -2.37
CA ILE A 206 1.01 1.41 -1.98
C ILE A 206 1.20 -0.09 -2.18
N LYS A 207 2.35 -0.44 -2.76
CA LYS A 207 2.71 -1.83 -3.06
C LYS A 207 3.89 -2.25 -2.23
N GLN A 208 3.73 -3.34 -1.48
CA GLN A 208 4.76 -3.91 -0.62
C GLN A 208 4.83 -5.41 -0.90
N VAL A 209 5.52 -5.78 -1.98
CA VAL A 209 5.82 -7.19 -2.32
C VAL A 209 6.79 -7.79 -1.31
N ASN A 210 7.67 -6.97 -0.75
CA ASN A 210 8.69 -7.38 0.22
C ASN A 210 8.47 -6.82 1.62
N ASN A 211 9.13 -7.45 2.62
CA ASN A 211 9.06 -7.00 4.00
C ASN A 211 9.78 -5.65 4.17
N PRO A 212 9.11 -4.62 4.71
CA PRO A 212 9.76 -3.34 4.98
C PRO A 212 10.75 -3.49 6.14
N VAL A 213 12.03 -3.24 5.90
CA VAL A 213 13.08 -3.16 6.94
C VAL A 213 13.27 -1.73 7.47
N TYR A 214 12.56 -0.78 6.88
CA TYR A 214 12.49 0.60 7.31
C TYR A 214 11.16 1.20 6.87
N SER A 215 10.57 2.01 7.74
CA SER A 215 9.41 2.83 7.42
C SER A 215 9.52 4.20 8.09
N SER A 216 9.01 5.22 7.42
CA SER A 216 8.76 6.52 8.04
C SER A 216 7.46 7.11 7.53
N TYR A 217 6.72 7.76 8.40
CA TYR A 217 5.49 8.46 8.07
C TYR A 217 5.54 9.87 8.64
N SER A 218 5.38 10.87 7.79
CA SER A 218 5.29 12.27 8.16
C SER A 218 3.98 12.85 7.63
N ASN A 219 3.35 13.68 8.45
CA ASN A 219 2.24 14.51 8.04
C ASN A 219 2.46 15.94 8.57
N LEU A 220 2.14 16.96 7.76
CA LEU A 220 2.38 18.36 8.06
C LEU A 220 1.69 18.82 9.36
N VAL A 221 0.54 18.24 9.71
CA VAL A 221 -0.22 18.63 10.92
C VAL A 221 0.17 17.85 12.17
N MET A 222 1.23 17.03 12.12
CA MET A 222 1.71 16.29 13.29
C MET A 222 2.25 17.26 14.35
N SER A 223 1.83 17.05 15.60
CA SER A 223 2.35 17.76 16.77
C SER A 223 3.62 17.14 17.36
N SER A 224 4.13 16.06 16.76
CA SER A 224 5.30 15.33 17.19
C SER A 224 6.24 15.03 16.01
N LEU A 225 7.48 14.61 16.32
CA LEU A 225 8.41 14.16 15.29
C LEU A 225 7.80 12.95 14.54
N PRO A 226 7.91 12.93 13.19
CA PRO A 226 7.47 11.81 12.37
C PRO A 226 7.97 10.46 12.90
N PRO A 227 7.10 9.45 13.10
CA PRO A 227 7.54 8.11 13.44
C PRO A 227 8.46 7.56 12.34
N GLU A 228 9.55 6.93 12.77
CA GLU A 228 10.57 6.37 11.91
C GLU A 228 11.13 5.10 12.55
N TYR A 229 11.05 3.99 11.84
CA TYR A 229 11.38 2.67 12.36
C TYR A 229 12.41 1.94 11.49
N LYS A 230 13.33 1.25 12.14
CA LYS A 230 14.10 0.15 11.54
C LYS A 230 13.52 -1.18 12.02
N ILE A 231 13.32 -2.10 11.09
CA ILE A 231 12.65 -3.38 11.34
C ILE A 231 13.61 -4.49 10.98
N SER A 232 13.86 -5.40 11.93
CA SER A 232 14.62 -6.64 11.71
C SER A 232 13.72 -7.84 11.89
N TYR A 233 13.85 -8.83 11.02
CA TYR A 233 13.00 -10.01 11.00
C TYR A 233 13.78 -11.29 11.31
N GLU A 234 13.12 -12.22 12.00
CA GLU A 234 13.48 -13.63 12.04
C GLU A 234 12.55 -14.41 11.11
N TYR A 235 13.12 -15.32 10.33
CA TYR A 235 12.42 -16.08 9.32
C TYR A 235 12.41 -17.58 9.65
N ASN A 236 11.30 -18.26 9.35
CA ASN A 236 11.27 -19.73 9.37
C ASN A 236 12.01 -20.31 8.13
N ALA A 237 12.05 -21.65 8.04
CA ALA A 237 12.69 -22.36 6.94
C ALA A 237 12.05 -22.09 5.56
N GLU A 238 10.77 -21.72 5.53
CA GLU A 238 10.01 -21.36 4.31
C GLU A 238 10.24 -19.90 3.90
N GLY A 239 10.94 -19.11 4.72
CA GLY A 239 11.22 -17.70 4.45
C GLY A 239 10.09 -16.74 4.84
N LEU A 240 9.13 -17.19 5.65
CA LEU A 240 8.07 -16.36 6.24
C LEU A 240 8.56 -15.72 7.55
N PRO A 241 8.25 -14.44 7.80
CA PRO A 241 8.67 -13.78 9.04
C PRO A 241 7.89 -14.37 10.21
N VAL A 242 8.59 -14.83 11.25
CA VAL A 242 7.97 -15.37 12.49
C VAL A 242 8.10 -14.42 13.67
N LYS A 243 9.10 -13.54 13.63
CA LYS A 243 9.26 -12.43 14.57
C LYS A 243 9.81 -11.20 13.87
N ALA A 244 9.53 -10.03 14.42
CA ALA A 244 10.19 -8.80 14.05
C ALA A 244 10.46 -7.93 15.28
N VAL A 245 11.50 -7.10 15.18
CA VAL A 245 11.85 -6.10 16.19
C VAL A 245 11.88 -4.74 15.50
N MET A 246 11.04 -3.82 15.95
CA MET A 246 10.95 -2.46 15.42
C MET A 246 11.62 -1.49 16.40
N ASN A 247 12.66 -0.82 15.93
CA ASN A 247 13.42 0.15 16.71
C ASN A 247 13.09 1.56 16.21
N ASN A 248 12.68 2.44 17.13
CA ASN A 248 12.46 3.84 16.80
C ASN A 248 13.81 4.53 16.50
N VAL A 249 13.94 5.11 15.32
CA VAL A 249 15.19 5.74 14.87
C VAL A 249 15.43 7.08 15.56
N ARG A 250 14.36 7.81 15.87
CA ARG A 250 14.45 9.17 16.45
C ARG A 250 14.51 9.15 17.97
N PHE A 251 13.95 8.11 18.59
CA PHE A 251 13.90 7.96 20.03
C PHE A 251 14.67 6.72 20.46
N SER A 252 16.00 6.77 20.34
CA SER A 252 16.90 5.63 20.57
C SER A 252 16.95 5.10 22.01
N GLY A 253 16.22 5.72 22.94
CA GLY A 253 16.04 5.24 24.32
C GLY A 253 14.66 4.62 24.60
N GLN A 254 13.79 4.52 23.59
CA GLN A 254 12.56 3.76 23.72
C GLN A 254 12.84 2.28 23.58
N GLU A 255 12.13 1.47 24.37
CA GLU A 255 12.12 0.03 24.21
C GLU A 255 11.67 -0.35 22.80
N PRO A 256 12.27 -1.38 22.20
CA PRO A 256 11.85 -1.83 20.88
C PRO A 256 10.46 -2.45 20.96
N VAL A 257 9.72 -2.31 19.87
CA VAL A 257 8.44 -3.00 19.70
C VAL A 257 8.72 -4.38 19.14
N ASN A 258 8.29 -5.41 19.86
CA ASN A 258 8.40 -6.80 19.40
C ASN A 258 7.13 -7.21 18.66
N VAL A 259 7.29 -8.03 17.63
CA VAL A 259 6.19 -8.49 16.79
C VAL A 259 6.33 -9.99 16.58
N VAL A 260 5.23 -10.71 16.73
CA VAL A 260 5.13 -12.16 16.48
C VAL A 260 4.06 -12.40 15.42
N PHE A 261 4.31 -13.37 14.54
CA PHE A 261 3.43 -13.69 13.41
C PHE A 261 2.98 -15.12 13.50
N GLU A 262 1.70 -15.35 13.24
CA GLU A 262 1.12 -16.69 13.17
C GLU A 262 0.47 -16.93 11.82
N TYR A 263 0.59 -18.16 11.32
CA TYR A 263 0.14 -18.54 10.00
C TYR A 263 -0.68 -19.82 10.05
N ARG A 264 -1.54 -20.00 9.04
CA ARG A 264 -2.14 -21.30 8.69
C ARG A 264 -1.81 -21.68 7.26
N ASP A 265 -1.83 -22.98 6.99
CA ASP A 265 -1.84 -23.51 5.63
C ASP A 265 -3.10 -23.06 4.89
N MET A 266 -2.99 -22.89 3.57
CA MET A 266 -4.17 -22.81 2.72
C MET A 266 -4.83 -24.19 2.62
N GLU A 267 -6.16 -24.22 2.77
CA GLU A 267 -6.97 -25.41 2.51
C GLU A 267 -7.20 -25.64 1.00
#